data_AF-A0A2V7DLN8-F1
#
_entry.id   AF-A0A2V7DLN8-F1
#
_cell.length_a   1.000
_cell.length_b   1.000
_cell.length_c   1.000
_cell.angle_alpha   90.00
_cell.angle_beta   90.00
_cell.angle_gamma   90.00
#
_symmetry.space_group_name_H-M   'P 1'
#
loop_
_entity.id
_entity.type
_entity.pdbx_description
1 polymer ?
#
loop_
_entity_poly.entity_id
_entity_poly.type
_entity_poly.pdbx_seq_one_letter_code
_entity_poly.pdbx_strand_id
1 'polypeptide(L)'
;MTTLDADTVYRPLFRSGSVLANYSNAEVDRLVDEARTTMDGKKRLGLYHRIGRILIEDTPAVPLNQQVDLYGVAKRLVWKARSDEAIRVYDMALADGK
;
A
#
# COMPACT_ATOMS: atom_id res chain seq x y z
N MET A 1 4.21 0.72 -6.20
CA MET A 1 3.22 1.09 -5.18
C MET A 1 3.67 0.58 -3.83
N THR A 2 4.43 1.42 -3.15
CA THR A 2 4.96 1.17 -1.83
C THR A 2 3.88 1.58 -0.82
N THR A 3 3.15 0.58 -0.35
CA THR A 3 2.04 0.75 0.56
C THR A 3 2.52 1.02 1.99
N LEU A 4 2.20 2.21 2.52
CA LEU A 4 2.53 2.58 3.91
C LEU A 4 1.59 1.93 4.94
N ASP A 5 0.30 1.80 4.61
CA ASP A 5 -0.70 1.13 5.45
C ASP A 5 -1.45 0.09 4.62
N ALA A 6 -1.55 -1.14 5.14
CA ALA A 6 -2.19 -2.25 4.44
C ALA A 6 -3.64 -1.94 4.00
N ASP A 7 -4.36 -1.10 4.74
CA ASP A 7 -5.72 -0.68 4.38
C ASP A 7 -5.80 -0.01 3.01
N THR A 8 -4.75 0.70 2.57
CA THR A 8 -4.74 1.38 1.27
C THR A 8 -4.75 0.41 0.08
N VAL A 9 -4.49 -0.88 0.33
CA VAL A 9 -4.58 -1.96 -0.66
C VAL A 9 -5.83 -2.81 -0.41
N TYR A 10 -5.99 -3.33 0.81
CA TYR A 10 -7.03 -4.32 1.08
C TYR A 10 -8.44 -3.75 0.90
N ARG A 11 -8.69 -2.53 1.37
CA ARG A 11 -10.03 -1.94 1.34
C ARG A 11 -10.46 -1.57 -0.07
N PRO A 12 -9.72 -0.74 -0.84
CA PRO A 12 -10.18 -0.33 -2.17
C PRO A 12 -10.36 -1.49 -3.14
N LEU A 13 -9.51 -2.51 -3.05
CA LEU A 13 -9.46 -3.62 -4.01
C LEU A 13 -10.34 -4.83 -3.61
N PHE A 14 -10.54 -5.10 -2.33
CA PHE A 14 -11.16 -6.37 -1.89
C PHE A 14 -12.35 -6.24 -0.95
N ARG A 15 -12.61 -5.07 -0.35
CA ARG A 15 -13.83 -4.85 0.44
C ARG A 15 -14.99 -4.52 -0.48
N SER A 16 -16.08 -5.27 -0.38
CA SER A 16 -17.30 -5.13 -1.18
C SER A 16 -17.82 -3.69 -1.18
N GLY A 17 -18.31 -3.26 -2.34
CA GLY A 17 -18.84 -1.91 -2.55
C GLY A 17 -17.77 -0.81 -2.67
N SER A 18 -16.48 -1.14 -2.58
CA SER A 18 -15.41 -0.22 -2.95
C SER A 18 -15.34 -0.05 -4.47
N VAL A 19 -14.94 1.14 -4.93
CA VAL A 19 -14.94 1.51 -6.37
C VAL A 19 -14.10 0.57 -7.23
N LEU A 20 -13.02 0.00 -6.68
CA LEU A 20 -12.11 -0.90 -7.41
C LEU A 20 -12.36 -2.38 -7.11
N ALA A 21 -13.33 -2.70 -6.24
CA ALA A 21 -13.57 -4.07 -5.83
C ALA A 21 -14.44 -4.82 -6.85
N ASN A 22 -13.92 -5.94 -7.35
CA ASN A 22 -14.62 -6.90 -8.19
C ASN A 22 -14.85 -8.25 -7.49
N TYR A 23 -14.63 -8.29 -6.18
CA TYR A 23 -14.75 -9.46 -5.30
C TYR A 23 -15.69 -9.13 -4.13
N SER A 24 -16.39 -10.15 -3.62
CA SER A 24 -17.34 -10.01 -2.51
C SER A 24 -17.27 -11.22 -1.60
N ASN A 25 -16.92 -11.00 -0.33
CA ASN A 25 -16.89 -12.00 0.72
C ASN A 25 -17.17 -11.32 2.06
N ALA A 26 -18.25 -11.74 2.73
CA ALA A 26 -18.71 -11.10 3.96
C ALA A 26 -17.69 -11.20 5.12
N GLU A 27 -16.89 -12.26 5.18
CA GLU A 27 -15.84 -12.39 6.20
C GLU A 27 -14.67 -11.45 5.92
N VAL A 28 -14.30 -11.26 4.65
CA VAL A 28 -13.28 -10.27 4.27
C VAL A 28 -13.76 -8.86 4.60
N ASP A 29 -15.02 -8.54 4.30
CA ASP A 29 -15.61 -7.24 4.65
C ASP A 29 -15.56 -6.98 6.16
N ARG A 30 -15.97 -7.96 6.96
CA ARG A 30 -15.94 -7.89 8.42
C ARG A 30 -14.52 -7.67 8.95
N LEU A 31 -13.54 -8.44 8.45
CA LEU A 31 -12.15 -8.36 8.90
C LEU A 31 -11.49 -7.04 8.50
N VAL A 32 -11.77 -6.52 7.29
CA VAL A 32 -11.26 -5.21 6.84
C VAL A 32 -11.82 -4.09 7.71
N ASP A 33 -13.13 -4.10 7.99
CA ASP A 33 -13.77 -3.09 8.83
C ASP A 33 -13.29 -3.14 10.29
N GLU A 34 -13.02 -4.35 10.83
CA GLU A 34 -12.41 -4.55 12.16
C GLU A 34 -10.95 -4.04 12.20
N ALA A 35 -10.16 -4.32 11.17
CA ALA A 35 -8.75 -3.90 11.11
C ALA A 35 -8.61 -2.36 11.16
N ARG A 36 -9.54 -1.63 10.52
CA ARG A 36 -9.54 -0.16 10.50
C ARG A 36 -9.77 0.49 11.86
N THR A 37 -10.53 -0.16 12.72
CA THR A 37 -10.86 0.37 14.06
C THR A 37 -9.91 -0.17 15.14
N THR A 38 -9.03 -1.09 14.79
CA THR A 38 -8.05 -1.69 15.70
C THR A 38 -6.77 -0.83 15.80
N MET A 39 -6.54 -0.24 16.98
CA MET A 39 -5.34 0.58 17.24
C MET A 39 -4.11 -0.24 17.65
N ASP A 40 -4.30 -1.45 18.20
CA ASP A 40 -3.19 -2.34 18.56
C ASP A 40 -2.54 -2.93 17.31
N GLY A 41 -1.27 -2.60 17.07
CA GLY A 41 -0.57 -3.01 15.85
C GLY A 41 -0.42 -4.52 15.68
N LYS A 42 -0.27 -5.28 16.78
CA LYS A 42 -0.11 -6.75 16.70
C LYS A 42 -1.44 -7.42 16.36
N LYS A 43 -2.53 -6.97 16.98
CA LYS A 43 -3.89 -7.44 16.65
C LYS A 43 -4.24 -7.10 15.21
N ARG A 44 -3.94 -5.87 14.77
CA ARG A 44 -4.19 -5.40 13.41
C ARG A 44 -3.41 -6.22 12.38
N LEU A 45 -2.15 -6.54 12.66
CA LEU A 45 -1.34 -7.44 11.81
C LEU A 45 -1.98 -8.83 11.70
N GLY A 46 -2.45 -9.40 12.81
CA GLY A 46 -3.15 -10.69 12.81
C GLY A 46 -4.45 -10.69 11.98
N LEU A 47 -5.18 -9.57 11.95
CA LEU A 47 -6.35 -9.40 11.08
C LEU A 47 -5.94 -9.40 9.60
N TYR A 48 -4.91 -8.62 9.21
CA TYR A 48 -4.43 -8.62 7.83
C TYR A 48 -3.86 -9.96 7.37
N HIS A 49 -3.23 -10.75 8.24
CA HIS A 49 -2.83 -12.11 7.89
C HIS A 49 -4.01 -13.03 7.58
N ARG A 50 -5.13 -12.89 8.29
CA ARG A 50 -6.35 -13.65 8.02
C ARG A 50 -6.99 -13.23 6.70
N ILE A 51 -7.08 -11.92 6.45
CA ILE A 51 -7.55 -11.39 5.16
C ILE A 51 -6.70 -11.93 4.01
N GLY A 52 -5.37 -11.81 4.12
CA GLY A 52 -4.44 -12.29 3.10
C GLY A 52 -4.57 -13.80 2.83
N ARG A 53 -4.82 -14.61 3.87
CA ARG A 53 -5.08 -16.05 3.72
C ARG A 53 -6.31 -16.31 2.86
N ILE A 54 -7.44 -15.68 3.19
CA ILE A 54 -8.69 -15.84 2.44
C ILE A 54 -8.50 -15.42 0.99
N LEU A 55 -7.84 -14.28 0.74
CA LEU A 55 -7.61 -13.81 -0.63
C LEU A 55 -6.66 -14.71 -1.43
N ILE A 56 -5.69 -15.36 -0.79
CA ILE A 56 -4.85 -16.37 -1.47
C ILE A 56 -5.67 -17.62 -1.79
N GLU A 57 -6.53 -18.07 -0.89
CA GLU A 57 -7.37 -19.26 -1.08
C GLU A 57 -8.44 -19.03 -2.15
N ASP A 58 -9.12 -17.88 -2.13
CA ASP A 58 -10.17 -17.52 -3.09
C ASP A 58 -9.61 -17.04 -4.43
N THR A 59 -8.35 -16.60 -4.46
CA THR A 59 -7.66 -16.08 -5.66
C THR A 59 -8.48 -15.05 -6.47
N PRO A 60 -9.03 -13.98 -5.87
CA PRO A 60 -9.79 -12.97 -6.61
C PRO A 60 -8.91 -12.08 -7.51
N ALA A 61 -7.60 -12.07 -7.23
CA ALA A 61 -6.58 -11.45 -8.07
C ALA A 61 -5.32 -12.33 -8.05
N VAL A 62 -4.57 -12.31 -9.16
CA VAL A 62 -3.28 -13.00 -9.27
C VAL A 62 -2.15 -11.99 -9.02
N PRO A 63 -1.38 -12.10 -7.93
CA PRO A 63 -0.22 -11.24 -7.71
C PRO A 63 0.84 -11.53 -8.78
N LEU A 64 1.28 -10.50 -9.51
CA LEU A 64 2.26 -10.64 -10.60
C LEU A 64 3.68 -10.29 -10.13
N ASN A 65 3.88 -9.05 -9.70
CA ASN A 65 5.18 -8.55 -9.27
C ASN A 65 5.03 -7.38 -8.28
N GLN A 66 6.06 -7.14 -7.48
CA GLN A 66 6.23 -5.88 -6.75
C GLN A 66 7.18 -4.99 -7.56
N GLN A 67 6.72 -3.79 -7.92
CA GLN A 67 7.52 -2.86 -8.72
C GLN A 67 8.64 -2.27 -7.87
N VAL A 68 9.86 -2.25 -8.42
CA VAL A 68 11.00 -1.52 -7.86
C VAL A 68 11.11 -0.19 -8.60
N ASP A 69 11.05 0.91 -7.85
CA ASP A 69 11.12 2.24 -8.44
C ASP A 69 12.57 2.67 -8.68
N LEU A 70 12.84 3.13 -9.90
CA LEU A 70 14.14 3.65 -10.34
C LEU A 70 13.98 5.11 -10.70
N TYR A 71 14.81 5.97 -10.11
CA TYR A 71 14.76 7.41 -10.32
C TYR A 71 16.04 7.92 -10.98
N GLY A 72 15.89 8.60 -12.12
CA GLY A 72 16.97 9.37 -12.74
C GLY A 72 17.09 10.74 -12.08
N VAL A 73 18.24 11.04 -11.48
CA VAL A 73 18.49 12.31 -10.76
C VAL A 73 19.62 13.06 -11.45
N ALA A 74 19.39 14.32 -11.81
CA ALA A 74 20.43 15.17 -12.37
C ALA A 74 21.57 15.36 -11.36
N LYS A 75 22.83 15.36 -11.81
CA LYS A 75 24.01 15.50 -10.90
C LYS A 75 23.97 16.74 -10.02
N ARG A 76 23.32 17.81 -10.48
CA ARG A 76 23.18 19.08 -9.74
C ARG A 76 22.06 19.07 -8.69
N LEU A 77 21.27 18.00 -8.63
CA LEU A 77 20.11 17.90 -7.75
C LEU A 77 20.45 17.01 -6.56
N VAL A 78 20.43 17.59 -5.36
CA VAL A 78 20.49 16.86 -4.10
C VAL A 78 19.06 16.41 -3.77
N TRP A 79 18.79 15.13 -3.99
CA TRP A 79 17.52 14.51 -3.67
C TRP A 79 17.70 13.02 -3.43
N LYS A 80 16.91 12.48 -2.50
CA LYS A 80 16.86 11.06 -2.19
C LYS A 80 15.43 10.56 -2.33
N ALA A 81 15.25 9.44 -3.04
CA ALA A 81 13.97 8.79 -3.16
C ALA A 81 13.40 8.42 -1.79
N ARG A 82 12.11 8.65 -1.62
CA ARG A 82 11.36 8.29 -0.42
C ARG A 82 10.73 6.91 -0.62
N SER A 83 10.52 6.19 0.47
CA SER A 83 9.82 4.91 0.43
C SER A 83 8.34 5.06 0.04
N ASP A 84 7.72 6.22 0.26
CA ASP A 84 6.30 6.45 -0.10
C ASP A 84 6.11 6.97 -1.54
N GLU A 85 7.14 6.86 -2.39
CA GLU A 85 7.16 7.29 -3.81
C GLU A 85 6.89 8.79 -4.06
N ALA A 86 6.57 9.57 -3.03
CA ALA A 86 6.22 10.98 -3.16
C ALA A 86 7.43 11.83 -3.60
N ILE A 87 7.24 12.63 -4.66
CA ILE A 87 8.25 13.59 -5.12
C ILE A 87 7.95 14.96 -4.50
N ARG A 88 8.67 15.29 -3.44
CA ARG A 88 8.55 16.55 -2.71
C ARG A 88 9.62 17.52 -3.18
N VAL A 89 9.24 18.46 -4.05
CA VAL A 89 10.18 19.43 -4.63
C VAL A 89 10.82 20.33 -3.57
N TYR A 90 10.08 20.65 -2.50
CA TYR A 90 10.59 21.46 -1.39
C TYR A 90 11.66 20.76 -0.53
N ASP A 91 11.78 19.44 -0.61
CA ASP A 91 12.85 18.67 0.06
C ASP A 91 14.14 18.61 -0.79
N MET A 92 14.13 19.19 -2.00
CA MET A 92 15.27 19.17 -2.92
C MET A 92 16.14 20.40 -2.74
N ALA A 93 17.44 20.23 -3.00
CA ALA A 93 18.38 21.35 -3.08
C ALA A 93 19.23 21.25 -4.36
N LEU A 94 19.77 22.37 -4.81
CA LEU A 94 20.86 22.36 -5.77
C LEU A 94 22.15 22.05 -5.03
N ALA A 95 23.02 21.23 -5.61
CA ALA A 95 24.33 20.86 -5.05
C ALA A 95 25.36 22.01 -5.12
N ASP A 96 24.90 23.25 -5.12
CA ASP A 96 25.57 24.52 -5.43
C ASP A 96 25.72 24.85 -6.92
N GLY A 97 25.14 26.00 -7.28
CA GLY A 97 25.61 26.83 -8.38
C GLY A 97 26.53 27.92 -7.81
N LYS A 98 27.78 27.94 -8.26
CA LYS A 98 28.36 29.22 -8.66
C LYS A 98 27.62 29.73 -9.89
#